data_AF-A0A959YA79-F1
#
_entry.id   AF-A0A959YA79-F1
#
_cell.length_a   1.000
_cell.length_b   1.000
_cell.length_c   1.000
_cell.angle_alpha   90.00
_cell.angle_beta   90.00
_cell.angle_gamma   90.00
#
_symmetry.space_group_name_H-M   'P 1'
#
loop_
_entity.id
_entity.type
_entity.pdbx_description
1 polymer ?
#
loop_
_entity_poly.entity_id
_entity_poly.type
_entity_poly.pdbx_seq_one_letter_code
_entity_poly.pdbx_strand_id
1 'polypeptide(L)'
;ATFFCVGRNAADHPAILDRIRAEGHAVGNHTWDHANGWSTTGRAYLRSVLACDAVVGSRLFRPPYGRITRGQVSALKKRFRIVMWDVLSADFDTTIDGARCVDNMVRHVRPGSIVVLHDSLKAWDRLRIALPRALEHFSREGYSFVPLGASTSGAPA
;
A
#
# COMPACT_ATOMS: atom_id res chain seq x y z
N ALA A 1 0.94 9.93 -2.00
CA ALA A 1 0.48 8.61 -1.50
C ALA A 1 1.68 7.66 -1.34
N THR A 2 1.46 6.43 -0.88
CA THR A 2 2.50 5.37 -0.85
C THR A 2 2.08 4.19 -1.70
N PHE A 3 2.91 3.80 -2.67
CA PHE A 3 2.66 2.68 -3.56
C PHE A 3 3.47 1.46 -3.13
N PHE A 4 2.80 0.40 -2.71
CA PHE A 4 3.46 -0.88 -2.43
C PHE A 4 3.54 -1.69 -3.73
N CYS A 5 4.69 -1.61 -4.39
CA CYS A 5 4.90 -2.14 -5.74
C CYS A 5 5.26 -3.63 -5.70
N VAL A 6 4.63 -4.40 -6.58
CA VAL A 6 5.02 -5.79 -6.89
C VAL A 6 6.30 -5.75 -7.72
N GLY A 7 7.32 -6.52 -7.32
CA GLY A 7 8.65 -6.46 -7.92
C GLY A 7 8.66 -6.75 -9.42
N ARG A 8 7.91 -7.75 -9.88
CA ARG A 8 7.79 -8.05 -11.32
C ARG A 8 7.23 -6.87 -12.11
N ASN A 9 6.10 -6.30 -11.68
CA ASN A 9 5.50 -5.15 -12.37
C ASN A 9 6.44 -3.94 -12.38
N ALA A 10 7.18 -3.71 -11.29
CA ALA A 10 8.15 -2.63 -11.22
C ALA A 10 9.35 -2.84 -12.17
N ALA A 11 9.78 -4.09 -12.35
CA ALA A 11 10.83 -4.45 -13.30
C ALA A 11 10.37 -4.35 -14.76
N ASP A 12 9.12 -4.73 -15.03
CA ASP A 12 8.52 -4.69 -16.37
C ASP A 12 8.14 -3.25 -16.78
N HIS A 13 7.87 -2.37 -15.81
CA HIS A 13 7.45 -0.98 -16.02
C HIS A 13 8.26 0.04 -15.20
N PRO A 14 9.59 0.14 -15.39
CA PRO A 14 10.45 1.01 -14.58
C PRO A 14 10.08 2.49 -14.70
N ALA A 15 9.63 2.93 -15.89
CA ALA A 15 9.20 4.30 -16.10
C ALA A 15 8.01 4.71 -15.21
N ILE A 16 7.11 3.78 -14.86
CA ILE A 16 6.00 4.04 -13.95
C ILE A 16 6.52 4.21 -12.52
N LEU A 17 7.46 3.34 -12.09
CA LEU A 17 8.08 3.46 -10.77
C LEU A 17 8.82 4.79 -10.60
N ASP A 18 9.55 5.22 -11.62
CA ASP A 18 10.25 6.51 -11.60
C ASP A 18 9.28 7.68 -11.58
N ARG A 19 8.19 7.60 -12.34
CA ARG A 19 7.12 8.61 -12.32
C ARG A 19 6.49 8.75 -10.94
N ILE A 20 6.19 7.64 -10.26
CA ILE A 20 5.66 7.64 -8.89
C ILE A 20 6.58 8.43 -7.96
N ARG A 21 7.90 8.20 -8.04
CA ARG A 21 8.89 8.92 -7.23
C ARG A 21 8.97 10.40 -7.61
N ALA A 22 9.02 10.71 -8.91
CA ALA A 22 9.12 12.08 -9.42
C ALA A 22 7.91 12.95 -9.04
N GLU A 23 6.72 12.35 -8.94
CA GLU A 23 5.48 13.01 -8.49
C GLU A 23 5.37 13.11 -6.94
N GLY A 24 6.46 12.83 -6.22
CA GLY A 24 6.54 13.02 -4.77
C GLY A 24 5.82 11.94 -3.95
N HIS A 25 5.51 10.79 -4.54
CA HIS A 25 4.95 9.66 -3.82
C HIS A 25 6.06 8.78 -3.21
N ALA A 26 5.74 8.10 -2.11
CA ALA A 26 6.61 7.07 -1.55
C ALA A 26 6.36 5.73 -2.25
N VAL A 27 7.40 4.88 -2.26
CA VAL A 27 7.32 3.50 -2.76
C VAL A 27 7.61 2.52 -1.64
N GLY A 28 7.06 1.31 -1.72
CA GLY A 28 7.26 0.24 -0.76
C GLY A 28 7.28 -1.13 -1.43
N ASN A 29 7.94 -2.08 -0.79
CA ASN A 29 8.08 -3.44 -1.27
C ASN A 29 6.79 -4.24 -1.03
N HIS A 30 6.31 -4.94 -2.05
CA HIS A 30 5.14 -5.82 -1.98
C HIS A 30 5.41 -7.25 -2.47
N THR A 31 6.64 -7.75 -2.23
CA THR A 31 7.18 -9.02 -2.75
C THR A 31 7.32 -9.05 -4.27
N TRP A 32 8.04 -10.05 -4.80
CA TRP A 32 8.32 -10.15 -6.23
C TRP A 32 7.07 -10.47 -7.07
N ASP A 33 6.30 -11.47 -6.64
CA ASP A 33 5.14 -12.03 -7.35
C ASP A 33 3.88 -12.07 -6.46
N HIS A 34 3.73 -11.07 -5.57
CA HIS A 34 2.58 -10.97 -4.65
C HIS A 34 2.36 -12.24 -3.78
N ALA A 35 3.46 -12.80 -3.26
CA ALA A 35 3.46 -14.06 -2.52
C ALA A 35 2.70 -13.96 -1.19
N ASN A 36 1.80 -14.91 -0.92
CA ASN A 36 1.10 -15.03 0.36
C ASN A 36 2.04 -15.61 1.43
N GLY A 37 2.29 -14.85 2.50
CA GLY A 37 3.25 -15.24 3.54
C GLY A 37 2.86 -16.48 4.36
N TRP A 38 1.58 -16.86 4.41
CA TRP A 38 1.13 -18.05 5.13
C TRP A 38 1.27 -19.34 4.31
N SER A 39 1.24 -19.25 2.98
CA SER A 39 1.36 -20.40 2.07
C SER A 39 2.75 -20.54 1.46
N THR A 40 3.66 -19.60 1.74
CA THR A 40 5.02 -19.59 1.19
C THR A 40 6.03 -19.90 2.29
N THR A 41 6.96 -20.81 2.03
CA THR A 41 8.04 -21.11 2.99
C THR A 41 8.83 -19.86 3.34
N GLY A 42 9.35 -19.76 4.57
CA GLY A 42 10.11 -18.59 5.03
C GLY A 42 11.27 -18.23 4.09
N ARG A 43 12.03 -19.23 3.61
CA ARG A 43 13.14 -19.00 2.68
C ARG A 43 12.67 -18.44 1.33
N ALA A 44 11.63 -19.02 0.73
CA ALA A 44 11.11 -18.55 -0.55
C ALA A 44 10.50 -17.14 -0.42
N TYR A 45 9.78 -16.87 0.67
CA TYR A 45 9.21 -15.57 0.96
C TYR A 45 10.28 -14.48 1.09
N LEU A 46 11.34 -14.74 1.87
CA LEU A 46 12.44 -13.79 2.03
C LEU A 46 13.18 -13.51 0.72
N ARG A 47 13.40 -14.54 -0.12
CA ARG A 47 13.97 -14.33 -1.46
C ARG A 47 13.07 -13.45 -2.33
N SER A 48 11.76 -13.66 -2.28
CA SER A 48 10.80 -12.83 -3.01
C SER A 48 10.82 -11.37 -2.54
N VAL A 49 10.93 -11.13 -1.23
CA VAL A 49 11.08 -9.77 -0.68
C VAL A 49 12.40 -9.14 -1.15
N LEU A 50 13.52 -9.85 -1.07
CA LEU A 50 14.83 -9.32 -1.46
C LEU A 50 14.94 -9.04 -2.98
N ALA A 51 14.34 -9.90 -3.81
CA ALA A 51 14.28 -9.66 -5.25
C ALA A 51 13.48 -8.39 -5.58
N CYS A 52 12.34 -8.17 -4.91
CA CYS A 52 11.57 -6.94 -5.06
C CYS A 52 12.35 -5.72 -4.55
N ASP A 53 13.11 -5.86 -3.47
CA ASP A 53 13.90 -4.77 -2.90
C ASP A 53 15.01 -4.29 -3.86
N ALA A 54 15.59 -5.20 -4.65
CA ALA A 54 16.59 -4.85 -5.65
C ALA A 54 16.05 -3.91 -6.76
N VAL A 55 14.74 -3.87 -6.97
CA VAL A 55 14.08 -2.99 -7.97
C VAL A 55 13.42 -1.79 -7.31
N VAL A 56 12.66 -2.01 -6.23
CA VAL A 56 11.86 -0.97 -5.57
C VAL A 56 12.72 -0.11 -4.64
N GLY A 57 13.79 -0.64 -4.04
CA GLY A 57 14.74 0.10 -3.23
C GLY A 57 14.10 0.89 -2.08
N SER A 58 13.30 0.23 -1.24
CA SER A 58 12.55 0.90 -0.17
C SER A 58 12.63 0.16 1.15
N ARG A 59 12.72 0.93 2.24
CA ARG A 59 12.63 0.38 3.61
C ARG A 59 11.20 0.08 4.04
N LEU A 60 10.18 0.47 3.27
CA LEU A 60 8.79 0.13 3.56
C LEU A 60 8.46 -1.24 2.97
N PHE A 61 7.76 -2.06 3.73
CA PHE A 61 7.28 -3.36 3.27
C PHE A 61 5.84 -3.59 3.71
N ARG A 62 4.98 -4.06 2.80
CA ARG A 62 3.63 -4.52 3.15
C ARG A 62 3.49 -5.98 2.69
N PRO A 63 3.06 -6.90 3.56
CA PRO A 63 2.82 -8.27 3.15
C PRO A 63 1.55 -8.36 2.26
N PRO A 64 1.60 -9.07 1.12
CA PRO A 64 0.42 -9.40 0.33
C PRO A 64 -0.70 -10.00 1.19
N TYR A 65 -1.93 -9.57 0.92
CA TYR A 65 -3.13 -9.99 1.66
C TYR A 65 -3.12 -9.69 3.17
N GLY A 66 -2.13 -8.93 3.67
CA GLY A 66 -1.90 -8.78 5.10
C GLY A 66 -1.38 -10.05 5.79
N ARG A 67 -0.91 -11.04 5.02
CA ARG A 67 -0.53 -12.37 5.53
C ARG A 67 0.97 -12.49 5.66
N ILE A 68 1.42 -12.59 6.91
CA ILE A 68 2.82 -12.77 7.28
C ILE A 68 2.92 -13.63 8.55
N THR A 69 3.97 -14.44 8.66
CA THR A 69 4.23 -15.25 9.86
C THR A 69 5.17 -14.54 10.83
N ARG A 70 5.16 -14.94 12.12
CA ARG A 70 6.09 -14.39 13.14
C ARG A 70 7.57 -14.54 12.75
N GLY A 71 7.93 -15.67 12.13
CA GLY A 71 9.29 -15.90 11.64
C GLY A 71 9.70 -14.94 10.52
N GLN A 72 8.81 -14.71 9.56
CA GLN A 72 9.02 -13.73 8.49
C GLN A 72 9.11 -12.29 9.05
N VAL A 73 8.25 -11.93 10.00
CA VAL A 73 8.33 -10.63 10.70
C VAL A 73 9.69 -10.46 11.38
N SER A 74 10.15 -11.46 12.15
CA SER A 74 11.42 -11.40 12.86
C SER A 74 12.62 -11.21 11.94
N ALA A 75 12.59 -11.86 10.77
CA ALA A 75 13.63 -11.71 9.75
C ALA A 75 13.59 -10.35 9.05
N LEU A 76 12.39 -9.88 8.66
CA LEU A 76 12.23 -8.67 7.84
C LEU A 76 12.34 -7.37 8.63
N LYS A 77 11.91 -7.35 9.90
CA LYS A 77 11.90 -6.12 10.73
C LYS A 77 13.28 -5.51 10.95
N LYS A 78 14.35 -6.28 10.73
CA LYS A 78 15.75 -5.80 10.82
C LYS A 78 16.12 -4.82 9.71
N ARG A 79 15.46 -4.92 8.55
CA ARG A 79 15.74 -4.11 7.35
C ARG A 79 14.55 -3.23 6.97
N PHE A 80 13.32 -3.73 7.15
CA PHE A 80 12.11 -3.08 6.68
C PHE A 80 11.19 -2.64 7.82
N ARG A 81 10.53 -1.50 7.63
CA ARG A 81 9.33 -1.11 8.37
C ARG A 81 8.15 -1.85 7.75
N ILE A 82 7.59 -2.79 8.49
CA ILE A 82 6.40 -3.55 8.08
C ILE A 82 5.16 -2.68 8.29
N VAL A 83 4.39 -2.45 7.24
CA VAL A 83 3.22 -1.55 7.25
C VAL A 83 1.95 -2.31 6.90
N MET A 84 1.03 -2.34 7.85
CA MET A 84 -0.33 -2.84 7.68
C MET A 84 -1.27 -1.67 7.32
N TRP A 85 -2.56 -1.83 7.59
CA TRP A 85 -3.58 -0.81 7.44
C TRP A 85 -4.63 -1.00 8.53
N ASP A 86 -5.42 0.04 8.77
CA ASP A 86 -6.58 0.00 9.65
C ASP A 86 -7.89 0.18 8.89
N VAL A 87 -7.88 0.84 7.72
CA VAL A 87 -9.09 1.02 6.88
C VAL A 87 -8.93 0.33 5.54
N LEU A 88 -9.88 -0.55 5.21
CA LEU A 88 -9.95 -1.26 3.94
C LEU A 88 -11.12 -0.71 3.11
N SER A 89 -10.83 -0.13 1.94
CA SER A 89 -11.88 0.36 1.03
C SER A 89 -12.74 -0.77 0.45
N ALA A 90 -12.16 -1.97 0.32
CA ALA A 90 -12.68 -3.13 -0.38
C ALA A 90 -12.83 -2.94 -1.90
N ASP A 91 -12.07 -2.03 -2.51
CA ASP A 91 -12.07 -1.78 -3.95
C ASP A 91 -11.66 -2.98 -4.83
N PHE A 92 -11.01 -3.99 -4.25
CA PHE A 92 -10.74 -5.27 -4.92
C PHE A 92 -11.96 -6.21 -5.02
N ASP A 93 -13.05 -5.92 -4.30
CA ASP A 93 -14.27 -6.72 -4.28
C ASP A 93 -15.21 -6.32 -5.42
N THR A 94 -15.37 -7.22 -6.38
CA THR A 94 -16.19 -6.98 -7.56
C THR A 94 -17.69 -7.04 -7.29
N THR A 95 -18.12 -7.36 -6.07
CA THR A 95 -19.54 -7.40 -5.68
C THR A 95 -20.05 -6.06 -5.13
N ILE A 96 -19.15 -5.10 -4.85
CA ILE A 96 -19.51 -3.74 -4.43
C ILE A 96 -19.15 -2.72 -5.50
N ASP A 97 -19.66 -1.50 -5.39
CA ASP A 97 -19.33 -0.39 -6.29
C ASP A 97 -18.42 0.65 -5.62
N GLY A 98 -18.01 1.66 -6.40
CA GLY A 98 -17.16 2.73 -5.90
C GLY A 98 -17.83 3.59 -4.82
N ALA A 99 -19.15 3.72 -4.80
CA ALA A 99 -19.86 4.48 -3.77
C ALA A 99 -19.78 3.75 -2.42
N ARG A 100 -19.99 2.42 -2.41
CA ARG A 100 -19.80 1.60 -1.21
C ARG A 100 -18.36 1.65 -0.70
N CYS A 101 -17.37 1.72 -1.58
CA CYS A 101 -15.97 1.91 -1.19
C CYS A 101 -15.76 3.24 -0.45
N VAL A 102 -16.43 4.33 -0.87
CA VAL A 102 -16.41 5.62 -0.16
C VAL A 102 -17.04 5.47 1.22
N ASP A 103 -18.23 4.86 1.31
CA ASP A 103 -18.90 4.63 2.61
C ASP A 103 -18.00 3.87 3.59
N ASN A 104 -17.29 2.85 3.10
CA ASN A 104 -16.35 2.06 3.91
C ASN A 104 -15.22 2.94 4.46
N MET A 105 -14.71 3.88 3.67
CA MET A 105 -13.66 4.81 4.13
C MET A 105 -14.23 5.83 5.12
N VAL A 106 -15.31 6.54 4.75
CA VAL A 106 -15.92 7.60 5.56
C VAL A 106 -16.31 7.09 6.95
N ARG A 107 -16.85 5.87 7.04
CA ARG A 107 -17.28 5.29 8.32
C ARG A 107 -16.13 5.00 9.28
N HIS A 108 -14.93 4.71 8.78
CA HIS A 108 -13.86 4.11 9.61
C HIS A 108 -12.58 4.94 9.69
N VAL A 109 -12.39 5.93 8.80
CA VAL A 109 -11.23 6.81 8.86
C VAL A 109 -11.27 7.68 10.11
N ARG A 110 -10.11 7.83 10.72
CA ARG A 110 -9.83 8.75 11.84
C ARG A 110 -8.44 9.37 11.65
N PRO A 111 -8.08 10.42 12.41
CA PRO A 111 -6.73 10.97 12.35
C PRO A 111 -5.66 9.89 12.55
N GLY A 112 -4.72 9.82 11.62
CA GLY A 112 -3.65 8.81 11.60
C GLY A 112 -3.96 7.49 10.88
N SER A 113 -5.16 7.32 10.33
CA SER A 113 -5.52 6.13 9.55
C SER A 113 -4.64 5.93 8.30
N ILE A 114 -4.33 4.67 8.02
CA ILE A 114 -3.73 4.15 6.79
C ILE A 114 -4.83 3.42 6.03
N VAL A 115 -5.26 4.03 4.92
CA VAL A 115 -6.28 3.47 4.01
C VAL A 115 -5.63 2.62 2.92
N VAL A 116 -6.22 1.47 2.60
CA VAL A 116 -5.81 0.61 1.49
C VAL A 116 -6.74 0.77 0.29
N LEU A 117 -6.10 1.01 -0.86
CA LEU A 117 -6.64 1.04 -2.21
C LEU A 117 -5.68 0.27 -3.12
N HIS A 118 -6.16 -0.23 -4.26
CA HIS A 118 -5.42 -1.07 -5.19
C HIS A 118 -5.43 -0.48 -6.60
N ASP A 119 -4.24 -0.19 -7.11
CA ASP A 119 -4.04 0.17 -8.52
C ASP A 119 -3.90 -1.10 -9.37
N SER A 120 -5.05 -1.67 -9.76
CA SER A 120 -5.11 -2.88 -10.58
C SER A 120 -6.36 -2.87 -11.48
N LEU A 121 -6.31 -3.59 -12.60
CA LEU A 121 -7.46 -3.73 -13.50
C LEU A 121 -8.73 -4.20 -12.78
N LYS A 122 -8.59 -5.11 -11.80
CA LYS A 122 -9.71 -5.63 -11.01
C LYS A 122 -10.40 -4.53 -10.18
N ALA A 123 -9.61 -3.62 -9.62
CA ALA A 123 -10.11 -2.57 -8.72
C ALA A 123 -10.48 -1.27 -9.44
N TRP A 124 -10.00 -1.07 -10.67
CA TRP A 124 -10.08 0.20 -11.39
C TRP A 124 -11.48 0.82 -11.45
N ASP A 125 -12.51 0.02 -11.75
CA ASP A 125 -13.89 0.52 -11.86
C ASP A 125 -14.42 1.15 -10.56
N ARG A 126 -13.98 0.62 -9.41
CA ARG A 126 -14.33 1.17 -8.09
C ARG A 126 -13.39 2.31 -7.73
N LEU A 127 -12.09 2.13 -7.94
CA LEU A 127 -11.05 3.10 -7.58
C LEU A 127 -11.28 4.45 -8.25
N ARG A 128 -11.59 4.47 -9.55
CA ARG A 128 -11.80 5.71 -10.33
C ARG A 128 -12.96 6.57 -9.80
N ILE A 129 -13.87 5.97 -9.03
CA ILE A 129 -14.99 6.65 -8.37
C ILE A 129 -14.62 6.96 -6.91
N ALA A 130 -14.07 5.98 -6.20
CA ALA A 130 -13.87 6.05 -4.76
C ALA A 130 -12.77 7.04 -4.37
N LEU A 131 -11.65 7.03 -5.08
CA LEU A 131 -10.49 7.88 -4.77
C LEU A 131 -10.83 9.38 -4.80
N PRO A 132 -11.36 9.97 -5.90
CA PRO A 132 -11.64 11.41 -5.94
C PRO A 132 -12.68 11.83 -4.89
N ARG A 133 -13.73 11.02 -4.68
CA ARG A 133 -14.79 11.34 -3.71
C ARG A 133 -14.30 11.28 -2.26
N ALA A 134 -13.45 10.31 -1.94
CA ALA A 134 -12.85 10.20 -0.61
C ALA A 134 -11.89 11.36 -0.34
N LEU A 135 -11.04 11.72 -1.32
CA LEU A 135 -10.14 12.87 -1.20
C LEU A 135 -10.92 14.17 -0.99
N GLU A 136 -11.99 14.40 -1.76
CA GLU A 136 -12.86 15.57 -1.61
C GLU A 136 -13.51 15.62 -0.22
N HIS A 137 -14.09 14.50 0.23
CA HIS A 137 -14.76 14.41 1.53
C HIS A 137 -13.78 14.72 2.69
N PHE A 138 -12.65 14.01 2.76
CA PHE A 138 -11.69 14.21 3.85
C PHE A 138 -10.97 15.57 3.77
N SER A 139 -10.80 16.15 2.58
CA SER A 139 -10.28 17.53 2.46
C SER A 139 -11.25 18.54 3.09
N ARG A 140 -12.56 18.37 2.90
CA ARG A 140 -13.58 19.22 3.54
C ARG A 140 -13.59 19.09 5.06
N GLU A 141 -13.25 17.92 5.58
CA GLU A 141 -13.09 17.67 7.01
C GLU A 141 -11.73 18.14 7.57
N GLY A 142 -10.85 18.69 6.73
CA GLY A 142 -9.56 19.23 7.16
C GLY A 142 -8.42 18.22 7.28
N TYR A 143 -8.59 17.01 6.73
CA TYR A 143 -7.49 16.03 6.68
C TYR A 143 -6.40 16.43 5.70
N SER A 144 -5.18 16.03 6.02
CA SER A 144 -4.03 16.07 5.10
C SER A 144 -3.61 14.66 4.72
N PHE A 145 -3.17 14.48 3.47
CA PHE A 145 -2.77 13.17 2.95
C PHE A 145 -1.25 13.10 2.82
N VAL A 146 -0.62 12.25 3.64
CA VAL A 146 0.85 12.14 3.67
C VAL A 146 1.32 10.78 3.17
N PRO A 147 2.41 10.71 2.38
CA PRO A 147 3.09 9.45 2.12
C PRO A 147 3.73 8.90 3.41
N LEU A 148 3.79 7.58 3.52
CA LEU A 148 4.44 6.89 4.61
C LEU A 148 5.95 7.14 4.52
N GLY A 149 6.57 7.43 5.65
CA GLY A 149 8.02 7.67 5.71
C GLY A 149 8.45 9.10 5.40
N ALA A 150 7.53 10.01 5.06
CA ALA A 150 7.82 11.44 5.14
C ALA A 150 8.04 11.84 6.61
N SER A 151 9.08 12.64 6.89
CA SER A 151 9.23 13.24 8.22
C SER A 151 8.14 14.29 8.38
N THR A 152 7.21 14.08 9.31
CA THR A 152 6.24 15.10 9.69
C THR A 152 6.95 16.12 10.59
N SER A 153 7.67 17.08 9.99
CA SER A 153 8.05 18.29 10.71
C SER A 153 6.80 19.18 10.82
N GLY A 154 6.12 19.10 11.96
CA GLY A 154 5.11 20.10 12.35
C GLY A 154 3.64 19.71 12.11
N ALA A 155 3.13 18.78 12.91
CA ALA A 155 1.72 18.85 13.32
C ALA A 155 1.72 19.12 14.84
N PRO A 156 0.98 20.12 15.34
CA PRO A 156 0.98 20.47 16.76
C PRO A 156 0.33 19.37 17.59
N ALA A 157 0.75 19.32 18.85
CA ALA A 157 0.24 18.44 19.91
C ALA A 157 -1.27 18.60 20.16
#